data_AF-A0A7U6KMW2-F1
#
_entry.id   AF-A0A7U6KMW2-F1
#
_cell.length_a   1.000
_cell.length_b   1.000
_cell.length_c   1.000
_cell.angle_alpha   90.00
_cell.angle_beta   90.00
_cell.angle_gamma   90.00
#
_symmetry.space_group_name_H-M   'P 1'
#
loop_
_entity.id
_entity.type
_entity.pdbx_description
1 polymer ?
#
loop_
_entity_poly.entity_id
_entity_poly.type
_entity_poly.pdbx_seq_one_letter_code
_entity_poly.pdbx_strand_id
1 'polypeptide(L)'
;MSTIYDFTAERMDGSSQAFSEYKDKVLLIVNTASKCGFTPQFEGLESLYQQYKDQGLVVIGFPCNQFGSQDPGSNDEIGAFCQKNYGVSFPMMAKIDVNGADAHPYL
;
A
#
# COMPACT_ATOMS: atom_id res chain seq x y z
N MET A 1 -17.93 12.99 12.09
CA MET A 1 -17.73 11.84 11.19
C MET A 1 -16.28 11.90 10.75
N SER A 2 -15.54 10.82 10.93
CA SER A 2 -14.17 10.74 10.43
C SER A 2 -14.19 10.42 8.94
N THR A 3 -13.27 11.02 8.20
CA THR A 3 -13.02 10.78 6.78
C THR A 3 -11.63 10.19 6.60
N ILE A 4 -11.31 9.66 5.42
CA ILE A 4 -9.97 9.16 5.12
C ILE A 4 -8.85 10.21 5.38
N TYR A 5 -9.18 11.50 5.28
CA TYR A 5 -8.23 12.59 5.45
C TYR A 5 -7.79 12.86 6.90
N ASP A 6 -8.47 12.25 7.88
CA ASP A 6 -8.12 12.39 9.29
C ASP A 6 -6.97 11.45 9.71
N PHE A 7 -6.45 10.64 8.79
CA PHE A 7 -5.51 9.56 9.08
C PHE A 7 -4.10 9.81 8.54
N THR A 8 -3.18 9.10 9.18
CA THR A 8 -1.77 9.05 8.83
C THR A 8 -1.33 7.58 8.83
N ALA A 9 -0.46 7.20 7.90
CA ALA A 9 0.21 5.91 7.91
C ALA A 9 1.72 6.10 7.85
N GLU A 10 2.47 5.13 8.33
CA GLU A 10 3.93 5.11 8.16
C GLU A 10 4.27 4.57 6.76
N ARG A 11 5.26 5.16 6.11
CA ARG A 11 5.82 4.69 4.83
C ARG A 11 6.89 3.64 5.07
N MET A 12 7.28 2.94 4.01
CA MET A 12 8.34 1.91 4.09
C MET A 12 9.66 2.43 4.70
N ASP A 13 9.98 3.71 4.51
CA ASP A 13 11.19 4.37 5.03
C ASP A 13 11.02 4.95 6.45
N GLY A 14 9.89 4.69 7.12
CA GLY A 14 9.58 5.20 8.45
C GLY A 14 9.04 6.64 8.48
N SER A 15 8.93 7.32 7.33
CA SER A 15 8.31 8.65 7.27
C SER A 15 6.79 8.57 7.41
N SER A 16 6.16 9.63 7.94
CA SER A 16 4.70 9.68 8.07
C SER A 16 4.05 10.22 6.79
N GLN A 17 3.00 9.56 6.31
CA GLN A 17 2.14 9.99 5.22
C GLN A 17 0.77 10.41 5.76
N ALA A 18 0.43 11.69 5.69
CA ALA A 18 -0.93 12.15 5.96
C ALA A 18 -1.83 11.91 4.74
N PHE A 19 -3.03 11.36 4.96
CA PHE A 19 -3.98 11.11 3.89
C PHE A 19 -4.68 12.37 3.42
N SER A 20 -4.69 13.43 4.23
CA SER A 20 -5.14 14.77 3.84
C SER A 20 -4.35 15.35 2.65
N GLU A 21 -3.12 14.89 2.41
CA GLU A 21 -2.31 15.27 1.25
C GLU A 21 -2.89 14.75 -0.08
N TYR A 22 -3.73 13.71 -0.03
CA TYR A 22 -4.40 13.14 -1.20
C TYR A 22 -5.79 13.73 -1.44
N LYS A 23 -6.08 14.91 -0.88
CA LYS A 23 -7.37 15.57 -1.10
C LYS A 23 -7.63 15.80 -2.59
N ASP A 24 -8.87 15.61 -2.98
CA ASP A 24 -9.36 15.72 -4.36
C ASP A 24 -8.77 14.67 -5.34
N LYS A 25 -8.11 13.62 -4.81
CA LYS A 25 -7.66 12.45 -5.56
C LYS A 25 -8.63 11.29 -5.39
N VAL A 26 -8.64 10.40 -6.38
CA VAL A 26 -9.29 9.09 -6.26
C VAL A 26 -8.28 8.14 -5.65
N LEU A 27 -8.62 7.53 -4.52
CA LEU A 27 -7.74 6.59 -3.82
C LEU A 27 -8.15 5.14 -4.09
N LEU A 28 -7.21 4.35 -4.58
CA LEU A 28 -7.30 2.89 -4.61
C LEU A 28 -6.35 2.32 -3.56
N ILE A 29 -6.91 1.95 -2.40
CA ILE A 29 -6.14 1.38 -1.28
C ILE A 29 -6.19 -0.14 -1.38
N VAL A 30 -5.03 -0.78 -1.36
CA VAL A 30 -4.91 -2.23 -1.59
C VAL A 30 -4.05 -2.85 -0.50
N ASN A 31 -4.58 -3.87 0.18
CA ASN A 31 -3.76 -4.75 1.02
C ASN A 31 -2.95 -5.70 0.11
N THR A 32 -1.64 -5.70 0.26
CA THR A 32 -0.72 -6.42 -0.63
C THR A 32 0.08 -7.49 0.10
N ALA A 33 0.59 -8.48 -0.63
CA ALA A 33 1.54 -9.46 -0.10
C ALA A 33 2.58 -9.83 -1.17
N SER A 34 3.87 -9.78 -0.80
CA SER A 34 4.98 -10.01 -1.73
C SER A 34 5.18 -11.48 -2.15
N LYS A 35 4.74 -12.46 -1.35
CA LYS A 35 4.89 -13.90 -1.64
C LYS A 35 3.54 -14.62 -1.82
N CYS A 36 2.55 -13.91 -2.35
CA CYS A 36 1.21 -14.44 -2.59
C CYS A 36 1.05 -14.98 -4.03
N GLY A 37 0.13 -15.91 -4.26
CA GLY A 37 -0.23 -16.31 -5.63
C GLY A 37 -0.79 -15.16 -6.49
N PHE A 38 -1.23 -14.07 -5.85
CA PHE A 38 -1.72 -12.84 -6.49
C PHE A 38 -0.65 -11.77 -6.68
N THR A 39 0.62 -12.02 -6.35
CA THR A 39 1.70 -11.04 -6.58
C THR A 39 1.79 -10.53 -8.03
N PRO A 40 1.43 -11.27 -9.11
CA PRO A 40 1.33 -10.70 -10.46
C PRO A 40 0.34 -9.51 -10.59
N GLN A 41 -0.58 -9.32 -9.63
CA GLN A 41 -1.50 -8.18 -9.60
C GLN A 41 -0.75 -6.84 -9.48
N PHE A 42 0.47 -6.81 -8.96
CA PHE A 42 1.29 -5.59 -8.90
C PHE A 42 1.51 -4.97 -10.29
N GLU A 43 1.66 -5.76 -11.35
CA GLU A 43 1.80 -5.25 -12.73
C GLU A 43 0.54 -4.54 -13.21
N GLY A 44 -0.62 -5.11 -12.89
CA GLY A 44 -1.92 -4.52 -13.24
C GLY A 44 -2.19 -3.23 -12.46
N LEU A 45 -1.83 -3.20 -11.17
CA LEU A 45 -1.94 -2.02 -10.33
C LEU A 45 -1.00 -0.91 -10.79
N GLU A 46 0.25 -1.25 -11.13
CA GLU A 46 1.21 -0.30 -11.68
C GLU A 46 0.75 0.25 -13.03
N SER A 47 0.24 -0.60 -13.92
CA SER A 47 -0.31 -0.17 -15.21
C SER A 47 -1.48 0.80 -15.03
N LEU A 48 -2.40 0.49 -14.11
CA LEU A 48 -3.52 1.36 -13.77
C LEU A 48 -3.04 2.70 -13.20
N TYR A 49 -2.06 2.66 -12.30
CA TYR A 49 -1.49 3.86 -11.71
C TYR A 49 -0.83 4.74 -12.78
N GLN A 50 0.04 4.19 -13.63
CA GLN A 50 0.67 4.95 -14.71
C GLN A 50 -0.34 5.57 -15.66
N GLN A 51 -1.44 4.86 -15.96
CA GLN A 51 -2.45 5.34 -16.88
C GLN A 51 -3.26 6.53 -16.33
N TYR A 52 -3.54 6.56 -15.02
CA TYR A 52 -4.49 7.50 -14.43
C TYR A 52 -3.92 8.44 -13.36
N LYS A 53 -2.63 8.32 -12.99
CA LYS A 53 -2.02 9.20 -11.98
C LYS A 53 -2.13 10.69 -12.30
N ASP A 54 -1.94 11.05 -13.57
CA ASP A 54 -2.03 12.43 -14.03
C ASP A 54 -3.49 12.94 -14.07
N GLN A 55 -4.45 12.01 -14.05
CA GLN A 55 -5.89 12.30 -13.92
C GLN A 55 -6.36 12.28 -12.46
N GLY A 56 -5.46 12.05 -11.51
CA GLY A 56 -5.75 12.12 -10.08
C GLY A 56 -5.99 10.77 -9.38
N LEU A 57 -5.71 9.64 -10.02
CA LEU A 57 -5.70 8.34 -9.32
C LEU A 57 -4.42 8.20 -8.48
N VAL A 58 -4.56 7.73 -7.24
CA VAL A 58 -3.44 7.30 -6.40
C VAL A 58 -3.70 5.88 -5.91
N VAL A 59 -2.83 4.95 -6.30
CA VAL A 59 -2.82 3.59 -5.75
C VAL A 59 -1.94 3.60 -4.50
N ILE A 60 -2.39 2.99 -3.40
CA ILE A 60 -1.64 2.92 -2.15
C ILE A 60 -1.59 1.46 -1.68
N GLY A 61 -0.39 0.90 -1.62
CA GLY A 61 -0.17 -0.47 -1.16
C GLY A 61 0.11 -0.54 0.33
N PHE A 62 -0.59 -1.44 1.02
CA PHE A 62 -0.39 -1.78 2.43
C PHE A 62 0.00 -3.24 2.55
N PRO A 63 1.31 -3.55 2.72
CA PRO A 63 1.73 -4.92 2.99
C PRO A 63 1.07 -5.47 4.25
N CYS A 64 0.60 -6.70 4.20
CA CYS A 64 0.00 -7.37 5.35
C CYS A 64 0.42 -8.84 5.40
N ASN A 65 0.88 -9.29 6.56
CA ASN A 65 1.33 -10.67 6.76
C ASN A 65 0.24 -11.60 7.33
N GLN A 66 -0.95 -11.08 7.65
CA GLN A 66 -2.00 -11.85 8.33
C GLN A 66 -2.66 -12.89 7.42
N PHE A 67 -2.48 -12.79 6.09
CA PHE A 67 -3.02 -13.74 5.13
C PHE A 67 -1.97 -14.79 4.75
N GLY A 68 -1.97 -15.91 5.47
CA GLY A 68 -1.11 -17.06 5.17
C GLY A 68 0.40 -16.81 5.39
N SER A 69 0.77 -15.78 6.16
CA SER A 69 2.18 -15.41 6.42
C SER A 69 2.99 -15.15 5.15
N GLN A 70 2.35 -14.54 4.15
CA GLN A 70 2.92 -14.33 2.80
C GLN A 70 3.73 -13.05 2.66
N ASP A 71 3.93 -12.30 3.75
CA ASP A 71 4.81 -11.13 3.77
C ASP A 71 5.66 -11.03 5.05
N PRO A 72 6.51 -12.05 5.33
CA PRO A 72 7.27 -12.10 6.57
C PRO A 72 8.44 -11.12 6.61
N GLY A 73 8.83 -10.55 5.46
CA GLY A 73 9.99 -9.69 5.32
C GLY A 73 9.86 -8.33 6.02
N SER A 74 10.98 -7.62 6.17
CA SER A 74 10.99 -6.23 6.63
C SER A 74 10.44 -5.28 5.56
N ASN A 75 10.06 -4.05 5.96
CA ASN A 75 9.59 -3.02 5.01
C ASN A 75 10.57 -2.83 3.84
N ASP A 76 11.88 -2.79 4.12
CA ASP A 76 12.94 -2.66 3.10
C ASP A 76 12.94 -3.85 2.13
N GLU A 77 12.84 -5.08 2.64
CA GLU A 77 12.82 -6.30 1.82
C GLU A 77 11.58 -6.33 0.91
N ILE A 78 10.42 -5.91 1.45
CA ILE A 78 9.15 -5.88 0.72
C ILE A 78 9.18 -4.81 -0.37
N GLY A 79 9.61 -3.59 -0.03
CA GLY A 79 9.75 -2.48 -0.97
C GLY A 79 10.72 -2.83 -2.10
N ALA A 80 11.90 -3.34 -1.76
CA ALA A 80 12.90 -3.76 -2.74
C ALA A 80 12.38 -4.89 -3.64
N PHE A 81 11.64 -5.84 -3.09
CA PHE A 81 11.02 -6.91 -3.88
C PHE A 81 10.00 -6.36 -4.88
N CYS A 82 9.08 -5.50 -4.45
CA CYS A 82 8.04 -4.94 -5.30
C CYS A 82 8.65 -4.07 -6.42
N GLN A 83 9.65 -3.27 -6.10
CA GLN A 83 10.35 -2.45 -7.09
C GLN A 83 11.15 -3.30 -8.08
N LYS A 84 11.96 -4.25 -7.58
CA LYS A 84 12.86 -5.05 -8.41
C LYS A 84 12.12 -5.98 -9.36
N ASN A 85 11.01 -6.57 -8.92
CA ASN A 85 10.30 -7.59 -9.69
C ASN A 85 9.13 -7.02 -10.51
N TYR A 86 8.54 -5.91 -10.09
CA TYR A 86 7.29 -5.39 -10.70
C TYR A 86 7.35 -3.91 -11.07
N GLY A 87 8.46 -3.21 -10.78
CA GLY A 87 8.60 -1.80 -11.12
C GLY A 87 7.61 -0.88 -10.41
N VAL A 88 7.06 -1.33 -9.26
CA VAL A 88 6.07 -0.58 -8.49
C VAL A 88 6.60 0.82 -8.17
N SER A 89 5.85 1.83 -8.59
CA SER A 89 6.17 3.25 -8.39
C SER A 89 5.11 4.00 -7.57
N PHE A 90 3.95 3.38 -7.34
CA PHE A 90 2.94 3.92 -6.45
C PHE A 90 3.37 3.86 -4.97
N PRO A 91 2.83 4.74 -4.10
CA PRO A 91 3.16 4.75 -2.67
C PRO A 91 2.92 3.40 -1.99
N MET A 92 3.96 2.90 -1.31
CA MET A 92 3.90 1.74 -0.42
C MET A 92 4.05 2.19 1.03
N MET A 93 3.14 1.74 1.88
CA MET A 93 3.17 1.99 3.32
C MET A 93 3.94 0.89 4.05
N ALA A 94 4.35 1.16 5.28
CA ALA A 94 4.88 0.16 6.19
C ALA A 94 3.88 -0.99 6.34
N LYS A 95 4.41 -2.18 6.64
CA LYS A 95 3.59 -3.35 6.91
C LYS A 95 2.65 -3.10 8.09
N ILE A 96 1.38 -3.40 7.90
CA ILE A 96 0.34 -3.25 8.93
C ILE A 96 -0.47 -4.53 9.09
N ASP A 97 -1.12 -4.64 10.24
CA ASP A 97 -2.20 -5.58 10.47
C ASP A 97 -3.53 -4.92 10.07
N VAL A 98 -4.43 -5.70 9.46
CA VAL A 98 -5.76 -5.25 8.99
C VAL A 98 -6.90 -5.99 9.68
N ASN A 99 -6.58 -6.99 10.51
CA ASN A 99 -7.54 -7.76 11.31
C ASN A 99 -7.09 -7.82 12.77
N GLY A 100 -8.04 -7.90 13.69
CA GLY A 100 -7.78 -8.09 15.12
C GLY A 100 -7.63 -6.79 15.91
N ALA A 101 -7.19 -6.90 17.17
CA ALA A 101 -7.10 -5.76 18.09
C ALA A 101 -5.99 -4.76 17.70
N ASP A 102 -4.99 -5.22 16.95
CA ASP A 102 -3.86 -4.43 16.45
C ASP A 102 -4.09 -3.96 15.00
N ALA A 103 -5.30 -4.17 14.46
CA ALA A 103 -5.65 -3.68 13.13
C ALA A 103 -5.47 -2.16 13.07
N HIS A 104 -4.90 -1.70 11.97
CA HIS A 104 -4.89 -0.27 11.69
C HIS A 104 -6.34 0.22 11.73
N PRO A 105 -6.68 1.29 12.46
CA PRO A 105 -8.04 1.53 12.98
C PRO A 105 -9.16 1.69 11.93
N TYR A 106 -8.86 1.64 10.63
CA TYR A 106 -9.79 1.78 9.52
C TYR A 106 -9.45 0.92 8.28
N LEU A 107 -8.49 -0.02 8.37
CA LEU A 107 -8.17 -1.03 7.33
C LEU A 107 -8.27 -2.43 7.92
#